data_AF-A0A0F8VUM5-F1
#
_entry.id   AF-A0A0F8VUM5-F1
#
_cell.length_a   1.000
_cell.length_b   1.000
_cell.length_c   1.000
_cell.angle_alpha   90.00
_cell.angle_beta   90.00
_cell.angle_gamma   90.00
#
_symmetry.space_group_name_H-M   'P 1'
#
loop_
_entity.id
_entity.type
_entity.pdbx_description
1 polymer ?
#
loop_
_entity_poly.entity_id
_entity_poly.type
_entity_poly.pdbx_seq_one_letter_code
_entity_poly.pdbx_strand_id
1 'polypeptide(L)' 'WLAHAARLGEQIVARTMKDETRGVFEDVDTLGNLILRTPKGRVSITAADVFF' A
#
# COMPACT_ATOMS: atom_id res chain seq x y z
N TRP A 1 7.09 -14.25 0.15
CA TRP A 1 7.52 -12.84 0.02
C TRP A 1 7.93 -12.47 -1.41
N LEU A 2 8.71 -13.26 -2.15
CA LEU A 2 9.08 -12.97 -3.55
C LEU A 2 8.14 -13.54 -4.65
N ALA A 3 7.05 -14.22 -4.28
CA ALA A 3 6.07 -14.78 -5.23
C ALA A 3 4.85 -13.86 -5.49
N HIS A 4 4.78 -12.68 -4.86
CA HIS A 4 3.69 -11.71 -5.01
C HIS A 4 3.92 -10.65 -6.09
N ALA A 5 4.99 -10.78 -6.88
CA ALA A 5 5.30 -9.89 -8.01
C ALA A 5 4.19 -9.86 -9.09
N ALA A 6 3.19 -10.74 -9.00
CA ALA A 6 2.04 -10.78 -9.90
C ALA A 6 1.04 -9.60 -9.72
N ARG A 7 1.14 -8.81 -8.64
CA ARG A 7 0.12 -7.78 -8.31
C ARG A 7 0.66 -6.34 -8.31
N LEU A 8 1.86 -6.11 -8.86
CA LEU A 8 2.37 -4.75 -9.05
C LEU A 8 1.47 -4.02 -10.06
N GLY A 9 0.61 -3.12 -9.57
CA GLY A 9 -0.40 -2.41 -10.37
C GLY A 9 -1.85 -2.67 -9.96
N GLU A 10 -2.12 -3.63 -9.07
CA GLU A 10 -3.47 -3.83 -8.54
C GLU A 10 -3.83 -2.77 -7.49
N GLN A 11 -5.10 -2.39 -7.48
CA GLN A 11 -5.65 -1.45 -6.51
C GLN A 11 -5.85 -2.18 -5.19
N ILE A 12 -5.01 -1.87 -4.21
CA ILE A 12 -5.12 -2.39 -2.85
C ILE A 12 -5.92 -1.44 -1.97
N VAL A 13 -6.42 -1.97 -0.87
CA VAL A 13 -7.03 -1.21 0.21
C VAL A 13 -6.14 -1.30 1.43
N ALA A 14 -5.49 -0.20 1.78
CA ALA A 14 -4.73 -0.08 3.01
C ALA A 14 -5.60 0.54 4.09
N ARG A 15 -5.95 -0.25 5.11
CA ARG A 15 -6.73 0.21 6.25
C ARG A 15 -5.79 0.52 7.41
N THR A 16 -5.80 1.77 7.85
CA THR A 16 -5.19 2.23 9.10
C THR A 16 -6.21 2.17 10.23
N MET A 17 -5.75 2.40 11.46
CA MET A 17 -6.62 2.47 12.66
C MET A 17 -7.67 3.58 12.60
N LYS A 18 -7.48 4.61 11.75
CA LYS A 18 -8.39 5.77 11.64
C LYS A 18 -9.05 5.92 10.28
N ASP A 19 -8.46 5.38 9.22
CA ASP A 19 -8.87 5.67 7.84
C ASP A 19 -8.54 4.51 6.88
N GLU A 20 -9.31 4.38 5.80
CA GLU A 20 -9.09 3.40 4.74
C GLU A 20 -8.66 4.09 3.45
N THR A 21 -7.42 3.86 3.03
CA THR A 21 -6.83 4.43 1.84
C THR A 21 -6.81 3.41 0.71
N ARG A 22 -7.47 3.75 -0.41
CA ARG A 22 -7.49 2.93 -1.62
C ARG A 22 -6.47 3.46 -2.62
N GLY A 23 -5.55 2.61 -3.04
CA GLY A 23 -4.47 3.01 -3.93
C GLY A 23 -3.76 1.84 -4.55
N VAL A 24 -2.90 2.10 -5.52
CA VAL A 24 -2.04 1.09 -6.11
C VAL A 24 -0.85 0.88 -5.17
N PHE A 25 -0.58 -0.37 -4.80
CA PHE A 25 0.63 -0.69 -4.06
C PHE A 25 1.84 -0.36 -4.92
N GLU A 26 2.71 0.51 -4.43
CA GLU A 26 3.89 0.95 -5.17
C GLU A 26 5.15 0.27 -4.67
N ASP A 27 5.44 0.39 -3.38
CA ASP A 27 6.67 -0.16 -2.79
C ASP A 27 6.56 -0.24 -1.25
N VAL A 28 7.55 -0.85 -0.60
CA VAL A 28 7.78 -0.76 0.84
C VAL A 28 9.12 -0.09 1.09
N ASP A 29 9.15 0.95 1.92
CA ASP A 29 10.41 1.62 2.24
C ASP A 29 11.30 0.80 3.20
N THR A 30 12.51 1.29 3.45
CA THR A 30 13.50 0.63 4.31
C THR A 30 13.07 0.52 5.78
N LEU A 31 12.06 1.28 6.19
CA LEU A 31 11.49 1.24 7.55
C LEU A 31 10.29 0.29 7.63
N GLY A 32 9.89 -0.33 6.51
CA GLY A 32 8.72 -1.19 6.43
C GLY A 32 7.42 -0.42 6.23
N ASN A 33 7.45 0.86 5.87
CA ASN A 33 6.24 1.61 5.55
C ASN A 33 5.75 1.25 4.15
N LEU A 34 4.44 1.08 4.02
CA LEU A 34 3.81 0.78 2.74
C LEU A 34 3.62 2.08 1.96
N ILE A 35 4.17 2.13 0.76
CA ILE A 35 3.96 3.24 -0.17
C ILE A 35 2.80 2.88 -1.10
N LEU A 36 1.71 3.63 -1.00
CA LEU A 36 0.61 3.57 -1.96
C LEU A 36 0.64 4.76 -2.89
N ARG A 37 0.44 4.48 -4.18
CA ARG A 37 0.11 5.50 -5.17
C ARG A 37 -1.40 5.67 -5.24
N THR A 38 -1.88 6.82 -4.78
CA THR A 38 -3.28 7.23 -4.91
C THR A 38 -3.41 8.31 -5.99
N PRO A 39 -4.63 8.59 -6.50
CA PRO A 39 -4.86 9.71 -7.41
C PRO A 39 -4.50 11.08 -6.82
N LYS A 40 -4.49 11.20 -5.49
CA LYS A 40 -4.10 12.43 -4.78
C LYS A 40 -2.59 12.56 -4.59
N GLY A 41 -1.83 11.50 -4.85
CA GLY A 41 -0.39 11.45 -4.64
C GLY A 41 0.07 10.16 -3.94
N ARG A 42 1.36 10.13 -3.62
CA ARG A 42 1.99 9.01 -2.91
C ARG A 42 1.70 9.16 -1.41
N VAL A 43 1.19 8.10 -0.80
CA VAL A 43 0.87 8.04 0.62
C VAL A 43 1.75 6.98 1.24
N SER A 44 2.58 7.37 2.20
CA SER A 44 3.32 6.43 3.03
C SER A 44 2.46 6.09 4.25
N ILE A 45 2.18 4.81 4.43
CA ILE A 45 1.34 4.32 5.52
C ILE A 45 2.17 3.42 6.43
N THR A 46 2.36 3.90 7.65
CA THR A 46 3.02 3.19 8.74
C THR A 46 1.98 2.37 9.50
N ALA A 47 2.15 1.04 9.54
CA ALA A 47 1.25 0.09 10.21
C ALA A 47 -0.22 0.11 9.70
N ALA A 48 -0.45 -0.46 8.52
CA ALA A 48 -1.78 -0.73 7.99
C ALA A 48 -1.96 -2.19 7.57
N ASP A 49 -3.20 -2.66 7.69
CA ASP A 49 -3.62 -3.92 7.10
C ASP A 49 -3.91 -3.71 5.61
N VAL A 50 -3.24 -4.52 4.78
CA VAL A 50 -3.38 -4.47 3.32
C VAL A 50 -4.33 -5.57 2.87
N PHE A 51 -5.38 -5.15 2.16
CA PHE A 51 -6.34 -6.05 1.53
C PHE A 51 -6.15 -5.99 0.00
N PHE A 52 -6.10 -7.17 -0.62
CA PHE A 52 -5.90 -7.39 -2.07
C PHE A 52 -7.18 -7.85 -2.78
#